data_AF-A0A5N4B2N5-F1
#
_entry.id   AF-A0A5N4B2N5-F1
#
_cell.length_a   1.000
_cell.length_b   1.000
_cell.length_c   1.000
_cell.angle_alpha   90.00
_cell.angle_beta   90.00
_cell.angle_gamma   90.00
#
_symmetry.space_group_name_H-M   'P 1'
#
loop_
_entity.id
_entity.type
_entity.pdbx_description
1 polymer ?
#
loop_
_entity_poly.entity_id
_entity_poly.type
_entity_poly.pdbx_seq_one_letter_code
_entity_poly.pdbx_strand_id
1 'polypeptide(L)'
;MVLRHAWFLSEGNPVIQSQSNLEAVNELYTQLASLKVKWCFNPPAAPNFGGIFEVAVKSMKLLMYRQIGNTILTFEELSTFFARVEAVLNSRPLGMISSDPREGSDVLTPGHLLVGRPLVAPPELCLTDNRLKLLFRHARAPCDL
;
A
#
# COMPACT_ATOMS: atom_id res chain seq x y z
N MET A 1 -4.02 0.18 6.79
CA MET A 1 -3.52 -1.18 6.52
C MET A 1 -3.25 -1.36 5.03
N VAL A 2 -2.08 -1.00 4.52
CA VAL A 2 -1.54 -1.49 3.22
C VAL A 2 -0.38 -2.45 3.44
N LEU A 3 0.07 -2.58 4.69
CA LEU A 3 1.17 -3.47 5.06
C LEU A 3 0.81 -4.49 6.14
N ARG A 4 -0.48 -4.69 6.45
CA ARG A 4 -0.91 -5.72 7.43
C ARG A 4 -1.45 -7.00 6.83
N HIS A 5 -1.65 -7.04 5.52
CA HIS A 5 -2.00 -8.25 4.78
C HIS A 5 -1.25 -8.26 3.45
N ALA A 6 0.08 -8.42 3.51
CA ALA A 6 0.91 -8.59 2.33
C ALA A 6 1.71 -9.88 2.50
N TRP A 7 1.33 -10.85 1.68
CA TRP A 7 1.80 -12.21 1.67
C TRP A 7 3.20 -12.33 1.07
N PHE A 8 3.94 -13.30 1.62
CA PHE A 8 5.33 -13.60 1.35
C PHE A 8 5.53 -14.17 -0.06
N LEU A 9 6.39 -13.52 -0.85
CA LEU A 9 6.98 -14.10 -2.06
C LEU A 9 8.16 -14.98 -1.64
N SER A 10 8.00 -16.29 -1.78
CA SER A 10 9.14 -17.15 -2.11
C SER A 10 8.87 -17.69 -3.50
N GLU A 11 9.78 -17.40 -4.43
CA GLU A 11 9.90 -18.10 -5.69
C GLU A 11 9.95 -19.61 -5.44
N GLY A 12 9.50 -20.39 -6.43
CA GLY A 12 9.51 -21.85 -6.37
C GLY A 12 10.86 -22.37 -5.88
N ASN A 13 10.90 -22.90 -4.67
CA ASN A 13 12.07 -23.51 -4.09
C ASN A 13 11.64 -24.87 -3.51
N PRO A 14 12.22 -26.01 -3.93
CA PRO A 14 11.87 -27.35 -3.47
C PRO A 14 12.24 -27.66 -2.00
N VAL A 15 12.14 -26.67 -1.09
CA VAL A 15 12.45 -26.80 0.35
C VAL A 15 11.21 -27.20 1.17
N ILE A 16 10.23 -27.87 0.55
CA ILE A 16 9.16 -28.59 1.25
C ILE A 16 9.61 -30.04 1.56
N GLN A 17 10.90 -30.24 1.86
CA GLN A 17 11.47 -31.56 2.16
C GLN A 17 12.12 -31.68 3.55
N SER A 18 12.03 -30.66 4.42
CA SER A 18 12.31 -30.85 5.85
C SER A 18 10.99 -30.94 6.63
N GLN A 19 10.88 -31.94 7.50
CA GLN A 19 9.71 -32.23 8.33
C GLN A 19 9.14 -30.98 9.05
N SER A 20 10.05 -30.08 9.47
CA SER A 20 9.74 -28.81 10.14
C SER A 20 8.89 -27.84 9.31
N ASN A 21 9.00 -27.87 7.99
CA ASN A 21 8.33 -26.90 7.12
C ASN A 21 6.88 -27.31 6.82
N LEU A 22 6.57 -28.60 6.90
CA LEU A 22 5.22 -29.10 6.66
C LEU A 22 4.28 -28.83 7.84
N GLU A 23 4.80 -28.95 9.07
CA GLU A 23 4.03 -28.67 10.30
C GLU A 23 3.61 -27.19 10.37
N ALA A 24 4.55 -26.27 10.13
CA ALA A 24 4.27 -24.82 10.12
C ALA A 24 3.24 -24.43 9.05
N VAL A 25 3.32 -25.05 7.86
CA VAL A 25 2.36 -24.81 6.77
C VAL A 25 0.96 -25.33 7.15
N ASN A 26 0.88 -26.51 7.77
CA ASN A 26 -0.39 -27.06 8.22
C ASN A 26 -1.04 -26.20 9.32
N GLU A 27 -0.25 -25.73 10.28
CA GLU A 27 -0.72 -24.82 11.31
C GLU A 27 -1.29 -23.53 10.70
N LEU A 28 -0.59 -22.96 9.71
CA LEU A 28 -1.05 -21.78 8.97
C LEU A 28 -2.40 -22.06 8.28
N TYR A 29 -2.57 -23.20 7.61
CA TYR A 29 -3.86 -23.56 7.01
C TYR A 29 -4.98 -23.67 8.04
N THR A 30 -4.71 -24.26 9.21
CA THR A 30 -5.70 -24.35 10.31
C THR A 30 -6.10 -22.95 10.80
N GLN A 31 -5.13 -22.06 11.01
CA GLN A 31 -5.39 -20.68 11.43
C GLN A 31 -6.23 -19.93 10.38
N LEU A 32 -5.88 -20.00 9.10
CA LEU A 32 -6.65 -19.36 8.04
C LEU A 32 -8.06 -19.93 7.89
N ALA A 33 -8.22 -21.25 8.04
CA ALA A 33 -9.53 -21.89 8.00
C ALA A 33 -10.44 -21.38 9.11
N SER A 34 -9.89 -21.19 10.33
CA SER A 34 -10.64 -20.57 11.45
C SER A 34 -11.12 -19.16 11.14
N LEU A 35 -10.36 -18.41 10.33
CA LEU A 35 -10.69 -17.06 9.89
C LEU A 35 -11.54 -17.04 8.60
N LYS A 36 -11.92 -18.20 8.06
CA LYS A 36 -12.60 -18.37 6.76
C LYS A 36 -11.83 -17.72 5.60
N VAL A 37 -10.51 -17.66 5.71
CA VAL A 37 -9.62 -17.12 4.67
C VAL A 37 -9.14 -18.26 3.78
N LYS A 38 -9.34 -18.13 2.46
CA LYS A 38 -8.80 -19.07 1.48
C LYS A 38 -7.41 -18.61 1.04
N TRP A 39 -6.42 -19.48 1.20
CA TRP A 39 -5.08 -19.29 0.65
C TRP A 39 -5.02 -19.70 -0.82
N CYS A 40 -4.48 -18.81 -1.67
CA CYS A 40 -4.32 -19.05 -3.11
C CYS A 40 -2.93 -18.58 -3.55
N PHE A 41 -2.18 -19.44 -4.23
CA PHE A 41 -0.93 -19.04 -4.88
C PHE A 41 -1.20 -18.42 -6.26
N ASN A 42 -0.28 -17.57 -6.71
CA ASN A 42 -0.26 -17.13 -8.10
C ASN A 42 -0.06 -18.36 -9.00
N PRO A 43 -0.70 -18.42 -10.18
CA PRO A 43 -0.47 -19.50 -11.12
C PRO A 43 1.02 -19.61 -11.49
N PRO A 44 1.55 -20.84 -11.65
CA PRO A 44 2.94 -21.01 -12.06
C PRO A 44 3.17 -20.33 -13.42
N ALA A 45 4.35 -19.70 -13.57
CA ALA A 45 4.72 -18.95 -14.76
C ALA A 45 3.81 -17.77 -15.14
N ALA A 46 3.01 -17.24 -14.19
CA ALA A 46 2.18 -16.04 -14.38
C ALA A 46 2.66 -14.86 -13.50
N PRO A 47 3.87 -14.31 -13.76
CA PRO A 47 4.46 -13.26 -12.93
C PRO A 47 3.63 -11.96 -12.90
N ASN A 48 2.85 -11.71 -13.96
CA ASN A 48 1.97 -10.55 -14.06
C ASN A 48 0.84 -10.54 -13.00
N PHE A 49 0.47 -11.67 -12.40
CA PHE A 49 -0.52 -11.72 -11.30
C PHE A 49 0.00 -11.05 -10.02
N GLY A 50 1.31 -10.89 -9.86
CA GLY A 50 1.93 -10.19 -8.73
C GLY A 50 2.07 -8.67 -8.91
N GLY A 51 1.79 -8.12 -10.09
CA GLY A 51 2.21 -6.77 -10.46
C GLY A 51 1.69 -5.66 -9.54
N ILE A 52 0.46 -5.77 -9.03
CA ILE A 52 -0.11 -4.78 -8.10
C ILE A 52 0.72 -4.71 -6.81
N PHE A 53 1.09 -5.86 -6.26
CA PHE A 53 1.89 -5.94 -5.04
C PHE A 53 3.33 -5.46 -5.28
N GLU A 54 3.92 -5.81 -6.42
CA GLU A 54 5.25 -5.33 -6.80
C GLU A 54 5.30 -3.80 -6.89
N VAL A 55 4.28 -3.19 -7.48
CA VAL A 55 4.16 -1.72 -7.54
C VAL A 55 4.01 -1.11 -6.15
N ALA A 56 3.25 -1.74 -5.25
CA ALA A 56 3.12 -1.28 -3.87
C ALA A 56 4.46 -1.35 -3.10
N VAL A 57 5.17 -2.48 -3.21
CA VAL A 57 6.50 -2.67 -2.60
C VAL A 57 7.51 -1.66 -3.16
N LYS A 58 7.51 -1.44 -4.48
CA LYS A 58 8.36 -0.44 -5.13
C LYS A 58 8.09 0.97 -4.59
N SER A 59 6.82 1.32 -4.40
CA SER A 59 6.40 2.63 -3.87
C SER A 59 6.84 2.83 -2.42
N MET A 60 6.67 1.80 -1.58
CA MET A 60 7.12 1.80 -0.19
C MET A 60 8.65 1.97 -0.09
N LYS A 61 9.41 1.17 -0.83
CA LYS A 61 10.89 1.27 -0.87
C LYS A 61 11.34 2.65 -1.32
N LEU A 62 10.69 3.23 -2.33
CA LEU A 62 11.00 4.59 -2.80
C LEU A 62 10.81 5.63 -1.69
N LEU A 63 9.72 5.54 -0.92
CA LEU A 63 9.46 6.44 0.20
C LEU A 63 10.49 6.26 1.33
N MET A 64 10.88 5.03 1.62
CA MET A 64 11.96 4.73 2.58
C MET A 64 13.27 5.38 2.17
N TYR A 65 13.73 5.14 0.93
CA TYR A 65 15.00 5.70 0.46
C TYR A 65 15.00 7.22 0.46
N ARG A 66 13.87 7.86 0.13
CA ARG A 66 13.76 9.32 0.11
C ARG A 66 13.72 9.94 1.50
N GLN A 67 13.05 9.30 2.46
CA GLN A 67 12.80 9.91 3.77
C GLN A 67 13.83 9.53 4.82
N ILE A 68 14.32 8.29 4.82
CA ILE A 68 15.24 7.77 5.84
C ILE A 68 16.69 8.12 5.46
N GLY A 69 17.03 8.03 4.16
CA GLY A 69 18.40 8.24 3.71
C GLY A 69 19.39 7.32 4.42
N ASN A 70 20.41 7.90 5.05
CA ASN A 70 21.44 7.19 5.81
C ASN A 70 21.20 7.19 7.34
N THR A 71 20.02 7.59 7.79
CA THR A 71 19.70 7.65 9.22
C THR A 71 19.36 6.25 9.76
N ILE A 72 19.80 5.96 10.99
CA ILE A 72 19.42 4.75 11.71
C ILE A 72 18.22 5.11 12.58
N LEU A 73 17.07 4.50 12.31
CA LEU A 73 15.86 4.71 13.09
C LEU A 73 15.79 3.71 14.25
N THR A 74 15.30 4.18 15.39
CA THR A 74 14.82 3.31 16.46
C THR A 74 13.56 2.55 16.02
N PHE A 75 13.19 1.51 16.77
CA PHE A 75 11.99 0.74 16.48
C PHE A 75 10.71 1.59 16.47
N GLU A 76 10.58 2.52 17.41
CA GLU A 76 9.41 3.40 17.51
C GLU A 76 9.32 4.38 16.34
N GLU A 77 10.45 4.96 15.93
CA GLU A 77 10.55 5.84 14.76
C GLU A 77 10.23 5.08 13.48
N LEU A 78 10.76 3.87 13.31
CA LEU A 78 10.49 3.03 12.15
C LEU A 78 9.01 2.63 12.07
N SER A 79 8.41 2.25 13.19
CA SER A 79 6.98 1.91 13.29
C SER A 79 6.10 3.10 12.88
N THR A 80 6.41 4.29 13.43
CA THR A 80 5.71 5.54 13.11
C THR A 80 5.89 5.91 11.63
N PHE A 81 7.10 5.75 11.11
CA PHE A 81 7.40 5.99 9.70
C PHE A 81 6.55 5.09 8.79
N PHE A 82 6.46 3.79 9.08
CA PHE A 82 5.63 2.87 8.30
C PHE A 82 4.14 3.21 8.39
N ALA A 83 3.64 3.66 9.53
CA ALA A 83 2.27 4.14 9.65
C ALA A 83 2.00 5.34 8.73
N ARG A 84 2.94 6.28 8.61
CA ARG A 84 2.84 7.43 7.69
C ARG A 84 2.88 7.00 6.23
N VAL A 85 3.83 6.13 5.86
CA VAL A 85 3.92 5.57 4.50
C VAL A 85 2.63 4.87 4.12
N GLU A 86 2.06 4.10 5.04
CA GLU A 86 0.80 3.40 4.84
C GLU A 86 -0.36 4.37 4.58
N ALA A 87 -0.45 5.46 5.35
CA ALA A 87 -1.46 6.49 5.15
C ALA A 87 -1.33 7.15 3.76
N VAL A 88 -0.09 7.42 3.33
CA VAL A 88 0.20 7.98 2.00
C VAL A 88 -0.22 7.01 0.89
N LEU A 89 0.16 5.74 0.98
CA LEU A 89 -0.18 4.74 -0.04
C LEU A 89 -1.70 4.53 -0.14
N ASN A 90 -2.42 4.55 0.99
CA ASN A 90 -3.87 4.42 1.00
C ASN A 90 -4.63 5.65 0.52
N SER A 91 -4.02 6.83 0.61
CA SER A 91 -4.64 8.08 0.18
C SER A 91 -4.29 8.45 -1.26
N ARG A 92 -3.45 7.65 -1.92
CA ARG A 92 -3.01 7.89 -3.29
C ARG A 92 -4.20 7.80 -4.26
N PRO A 93 -4.38 8.77 -5.17
CA PRO A 93 -5.44 8.73 -6.16
C PRO A 93 -5.23 7.58 -7.17
N LEU A 94 -6.29 6.80 -7.40
CA LEU A 94 -6.39 5.77 -8.44
C LEU A 94 -7.05 6.32 -9.71
N GLY A 95 -8.06 7.18 -9.56
CA GLY A 95 -8.82 7.77 -10.66
C GLY A 95 -10.03 8.54 -10.16
N MET A 96 -10.70 9.29 -11.03
CA MET A 96 -11.92 10.04 -10.66
C MET A 96 -13.08 9.08 -10.37
N ILE A 97 -13.95 9.44 -9.42
CA ILE A 97 -15.15 8.66 -9.11
C ILE A 97 -16.26 8.92 -10.13
N SER A 98 -16.43 10.18 -10.53
CA SER A 98 -17.41 10.60 -11.54
C SER A 98 -16.74 11.24 -12.74
N SER A 99 -17.39 11.12 -13.90
CA SER A 99 -17.01 11.82 -15.14
C SER A 99 -17.84 13.09 -15.36
N ASP A 100 -18.87 13.36 -14.55
CA ASP A 100 -19.69 14.57 -14.66
C ASP A 100 -18.92 15.77 -14.08
N PRO A 101 -18.65 16.83 -14.86
CA PRO A 101 -17.99 18.04 -14.37
C PRO A 101 -18.77 18.79 -13.27
N ARG A 102 -20.05 18.47 -13.06
CA ARG A 102 -20.94 19.08 -12.06
C ARG A 102 -20.87 18.37 -10.72
N GLU A 103 -20.51 17.09 -10.72
CA GLU A 103 -20.22 16.32 -9.51
C GLU A 103 -18.79 16.65 -9.09
N GLY A 104 -18.56 16.85 -7.79
CA GLY A 104 -17.29 17.38 -7.26
C GLY A 104 -16.04 16.60 -7.71
N SER A 105 -14.86 17.18 -7.49
CA SER A 105 -13.56 16.58 -7.86
C SER A 105 -13.14 15.42 -6.92
N ASP A 106 -14.06 14.51 -6.61
CA ASP A 106 -13.78 13.36 -5.74
C ASP A 106 -12.98 12.30 -6.49
N VAL A 107 -11.93 11.82 -5.82
CA VAL A 107 -10.97 10.88 -6.39
C VAL A 107 -11.01 9.57 -5.63
N LEU A 108 -11.13 8.48 -6.37
CA LEU A 108 -11.08 7.13 -5.84
C LEU A 108 -9.65 6.87 -5.33
N THR A 109 -9.54 6.38 -4.11
CA THR A 109 -8.27 5.97 -3.49
C THR A 109 -8.39 4.55 -2.93
N PRO A 110 -7.29 3.83 -2.66
CA PRO A 110 -7.38 2.53 -2.00
C PRO A 110 -8.14 2.62 -0.65
N GLY A 111 -8.00 3.73 0.07
CA GLY A 111 -8.73 3.99 1.31
C GLY A 111 -10.26 3.93 1.16
N HIS A 112 -10.79 4.42 0.04
CA HIS A 112 -12.22 4.30 -0.27
C HIS A 112 -12.66 2.84 -0.39
N LEU A 113 -11.85 1.98 -0.99
CA LEU A 113 -12.18 0.56 -1.14
C LEU A 113 -12.09 -0.19 0.20
N LEU A 114 -11.20 0.24 1.09
CA LEU A 114 -10.99 -0.42 2.39
C LEU A 114 -12.03 -0.03 3.44
N VAL A 115 -12.47 1.23 3.46
CA VAL A 115 -13.32 1.80 4.54
C VAL A 115 -14.64 2.39 4.01
N GLY A 116 -14.81 2.47 2.70
CA GLY A 116 -16.00 3.07 2.07
C GLY A 116 -15.98 4.59 2.00
N ARG A 117 -14.89 5.25 2.45
CA ARG A 117 -14.74 6.71 2.50
C ARG A 117 -13.26 7.13 2.42
N PRO A 118 -12.95 8.41 2.13
CA PRO A 118 -11.59 8.91 2.21
C PRO A 118 -10.99 8.69 3.61
N LEU A 119 -9.72 8.26 3.70
CA LEU A 119 -9.01 8.11 4.98
C LEU A 119 -8.46 9.44 5.52
N VAL A 120 -8.27 10.41 4.64
CA VAL A 120 -7.78 11.75 4.95
C VAL A 120 -8.83 12.72 4.45
N ALA A 121 -9.17 13.73 5.27
CA ALA A 121 -10.04 14.81 4.83
C ALA A 121 -9.44 15.48 3.59
N PRO A 122 -10.24 15.90 2.60
CA PRO A 122 -9.74 16.73 1.51
C PRO A 122 -8.95 17.91 2.10
N PRO A 123 -7.77 18.26 1.58
CA PRO A 123 -7.07 19.45 2.05
C PRO A 123 -8.02 20.64 1.94
N GLU A 124 -8.18 21.41 3.01
CA GLU A 124 -9.05 22.59 3.01
C GLU A 124 -8.70 23.48 1.81
N LEU A 125 -9.71 23.83 1.03
CA LEU A 125 -9.55 24.73 -0.10
C LEU A 125 -9.14 26.09 0.46
N CYS A 126 -7.85 26.42 0.33
CA CYS A 126 -7.36 27.75 0.66
C CYS A 126 -7.90 28.73 -0.40
N LEU A 127 -9.03 29.38 -0.10
CA LEU A 127 -9.75 30.29 -1.03
C LEU A 127 -8.98 31.56 -1.40
N THR A 128 -7.77 31.75 -0.86
CA THR A 128 -6.91 32.92 -1.12
C THR A 128 -5.83 32.67 -2.17
N ASP A 129 -5.64 31.44 -2.66
CA ASP A 129 -4.57 31.14 -3.63
C ASP A 129 -5.13 30.83 -5.03
N ASN A 130 -4.97 31.80 -5.94
CA ASN A 130 -5.31 31.68 -7.36
C ASN A 130 -4.45 30.63 -8.12
N ARG A 131 -3.59 29.87 -7.43
CA ARG A 131 -2.76 28.78 -7.98
C ARG A 131 -3.35 27.38 -7.84
N LEU A 132 -4.63 27.24 -7.50
CA LEU A 132 -5.34 25.95 -7.57
C LEU A 132 -5.70 25.54 -9.01
N LYS A 133 -4.70 25.54 -9.89
CA LYS A 133 -4.72 24.81 -11.16
C LYS A 133 -3.58 23.80 -11.10
N LEU A 134 -3.95 22.52 -10.95
CA LEU A 134 -3.10 21.33 -11.11
C LEU A 134 -2.24 20.85 -9.92
N LEU A 135 -2.80 20.73 -8.71
CA LEU A 135 -2.22 19.81 -7.71
C LEU A 135 -2.51 18.31 -7.98
N PHE A 136 -2.97 17.97 -9.19
CA PHE A 136 -2.99 16.60 -9.70
C PHE A 136 -1.93 16.29 -10.76
N ARG A 137 -1.07 17.24 -11.18
CA ARG A 137 -0.04 16.90 -12.20
C ARG A 137 1.34 16.53 -11.69
N HIS A 138 1.88 17.09 -10.62
CA HIS A 138 3.21 16.69 -10.18
C HIS A 138 3.30 16.79 -8.66
N ALA A 139 3.33 15.65 -7.98
CA ALA A 139 3.87 15.57 -6.64
C ALA A 139 5.37 15.91 -6.70
N ARG A 140 5.69 17.21 -6.76
CA ARG A 140 6.97 17.70 -6.27
C ARG A 140 6.84 17.72 -4.75
N ALA A 141 7.58 16.83 -4.12
CA ALA A 141 7.91 16.98 -2.72
C ALA A 141 8.53 18.36 -2.51
N PRO A 142 8.16 19.12 -1.46
CA PRO A 142 9.03 20.15 -0.94
C PRO A 142 10.19 19.45 -0.23
N CYS A 143 11.39 19.57 -0.80
CA CYS A 143 12.56 19.81 0.04
C CYS A 143 12.29 21.12 0.79
N ASP A 144 12.35 21.09 2.13
CA ASP A 144 12.80 22.15 3.02
C ASP A 144 12.34 21.84 4.46
N LEU A 145 13.19 21.09 5.17
CA LEU A 145 13.66 21.25 6.56
C LEU A 145 14.43 20.00 6.99
#